data_AF-A0A2T7FYR1-F1
#
_entry.id   AF-A0A2T7FYR1-F1
#
_cell.length_a   1.000
_cell.length_b   1.000
_cell.length_c   1.000
_cell.angle_alpha   90.00
_cell.angle_beta   90.00
_cell.angle_gamma   90.00
#
_symmetry.space_group_name_H-M   'P 1'
#
loop_
_entity.id
_entity.type
_entity.pdbx_description
1 polymer ?
#
loop_
_entity_poly.entity_id
_entity_poly.type
_entity_poly.pdbx_seq_one_letter_code
_entity_poly.pdbx_strand_id
1 'polypeptide(L)'
;MRMLIILALILPATMVSAQEWCDSASLNPTERTICADPILGELDADLTRAYRASDRDRAAQSRWLRARNACGTAIGCIEERYAERIAALRGARPVRSDLRPWCDGARLNPTEQTICRTETLADLDAALQAIYGAAQARDADGAQLRWLRGDRDACGTDTFCIGDAYLRRIMALGRQLRLDGN
;
A
#
# COMPACT_ATOMS: atom_id res chain seq x y z
N MET A 1 -30.97 -26.79 41.86
CA MET A 1 -29.62 -26.24 41.55
C MET A 1 -29.57 -26.03 40.03
N ARG A 2 -29.85 -24.81 39.54
CA ARG A 2 -29.86 -24.51 38.10
C ARG A 2 -28.48 -23.98 37.69
N MET A 3 -27.73 -24.81 36.99
CA MET A 3 -26.39 -24.52 36.49
C MET A 3 -26.51 -23.59 35.29
N LEU A 4 -26.06 -22.34 35.44
CA LEU A 4 -25.94 -21.36 34.36
C LEU A 4 -24.69 -21.72 33.55
N ILE A 5 -24.89 -22.19 32.32
CA ILE A 5 -23.81 -22.41 31.34
C ILE A 5 -23.46 -21.05 30.73
N ILE A 6 -22.25 -20.56 31.03
CA ILE A 6 -21.68 -19.36 30.41
C ILE A 6 -21.18 -19.76 29.02
N LEU A 7 -21.91 -19.34 27.98
CA LEU A 7 -21.50 -19.49 26.59
C LEU A 7 -20.45 -18.41 26.26
N ALA A 8 -19.17 -18.78 26.26
CA ALA A 8 -18.09 -17.91 25.82
C ALA A 8 -18.21 -17.68 24.30
N LEU A 9 -18.53 -16.46 23.88
CA LEU A 9 -18.43 -16.04 22.48
C LEU A 9 -16.95 -15.98 22.09
N ILE A 10 -16.50 -17.00 21.36
CA ILE A 10 -15.21 -16.99 20.66
C ILE A 10 -15.48 -16.29 19.32
N LEU A 11 -15.08 -15.01 19.21
CA LEU A 11 -15.09 -14.30 17.92
C LEU A 11 -14.01 -14.92 17.02
N PRO A 12 -14.36 -15.41 15.81
CA PRO A 12 -13.37 -15.89 14.87
C PRO A 12 -12.53 -14.70 14.38
N ALA A 13 -11.23 -14.76 14.64
CA ALA A 13 -10.29 -13.90 13.95
C ALA A 13 -10.30 -14.31 12.47
N THR A 14 -10.91 -13.49 11.61
CA THR A 14 -10.81 -13.65 10.17
C THR A 14 -9.37 -13.33 9.79
N MET A 15 -8.54 -14.36 9.63
CA MET A 15 -7.25 -14.20 8.96
C MET A 15 -7.54 -13.73 7.54
N VAL A 16 -6.91 -12.62 7.11
CA VAL A 16 -6.85 -12.27 5.69
C VAL A 16 -6.14 -13.44 5.03
N SER A 17 -6.91 -14.32 4.38
CA SER A 17 -6.32 -15.45 3.68
C SER A 17 -5.47 -14.88 2.57
N ALA A 18 -4.18 -15.23 2.58
CA ALA A 18 -3.39 -15.16 1.37
C ALA A 18 -4.15 -15.90 0.25
N GLN A 19 -3.90 -15.51 -1.00
CA GLN A 19 -4.51 -16.14 -2.16
C GLN A 19 -4.37 -17.66 -2.08
N GLU A 20 -5.39 -18.43 -2.48
CA GLU A 20 -5.36 -19.91 -2.42
C GLU A 20 -4.12 -20.51 -3.11
N TRP A 21 -3.56 -19.80 -4.10
CA TRP A 21 -2.37 -20.23 -4.81
C TRP A 21 -1.05 -20.00 -4.05
N CYS A 22 -1.05 -19.21 -2.97
CA CYS A 22 0.13 -18.95 -2.13
C CYS A 22 0.65 -20.18 -1.38
N ASP A 23 -0.18 -21.22 -1.21
CA ASP A 23 0.23 -22.48 -0.61
C ASP A 23 0.96 -23.42 -1.60
N SER A 24 1.11 -23.00 -2.86
CA SER A 24 1.81 -23.79 -3.87
C SER A 24 3.29 -23.97 -3.52
N ALA A 25 3.80 -25.19 -3.62
CA ALA A 25 5.23 -25.47 -3.44
C ALA A 25 6.13 -24.93 -4.58
N SER A 26 5.54 -24.41 -5.66
CA SER A 26 6.23 -24.10 -6.92
C SER A 26 6.19 -22.61 -7.29
N LEU A 27 6.03 -21.73 -6.31
CA LEU A 27 6.02 -20.28 -6.54
C LEU A 27 7.34 -19.81 -7.17
N ASN A 28 7.24 -18.87 -8.10
CA ASN A 28 8.42 -18.12 -8.57
C ASN A 28 8.78 -16.98 -7.56
N PRO A 29 9.91 -16.27 -7.76
CA PRO A 29 10.31 -15.19 -6.85
C PRO A 29 9.25 -14.08 -6.68
N THR A 30 8.62 -13.63 -7.77
CA THR A 30 7.55 -12.61 -7.73
C THR A 30 6.33 -13.09 -6.96
N GLU A 31 5.93 -14.32 -7.18
CA GLU A 31 4.81 -14.95 -6.49
C GLU A 31 5.06 -15.09 -4.99
N ARG A 32 6.27 -15.50 -4.57
CA ARG A 32 6.65 -15.49 -3.15
C ARG A 32 6.59 -14.08 -2.55
N THR A 33 7.06 -13.06 -3.28
CA THR A 33 7.00 -11.67 -2.83
C THR A 33 5.55 -11.21 -2.66
N ILE A 34 4.66 -11.53 -3.60
CA ILE A 34 3.22 -11.20 -3.50
C ILE A 34 2.58 -11.86 -2.28
N CYS A 35 2.89 -13.13 -2.01
CA CYS A 35 2.32 -13.85 -0.87
C CYS A 35 2.86 -13.38 0.49
N ALA A 36 4.07 -12.81 0.52
CA ALA A 36 4.70 -12.32 1.75
C ALA A 36 4.40 -10.84 2.04
N ASP A 37 3.94 -10.08 1.06
CA ASP A 37 3.62 -8.66 1.20
C ASP A 37 2.09 -8.45 1.16
N PRO A 38 1.47 -8.04 2.28
CA PRO A 38 0.01 -7.88 2.31
C PRO A 38 -0.55 -6.79 1.38
N ILE A 39 0.21 -5.77 0.97
CA ILE A 39 -0.25 -4.78 -0.02
C ILE A 39 -0.33 -5.43 -1.40
N LEU A 40 0.71 -6.18 -1.79
CA LEU A 40 0.70 -6.95 -3.02
C LEU A 40 -0.39 -8.04 -3.03
N GLY A 41 -0.62 -8.67 -1.87
CA GLY A 41 -1.71 -9.63 -1.70
C GLY A 41 -3.09 -9.02 -1.97
N GLU A 42 -3.35 -7.81 -1.44
CA GLU A 42 -4.60 -7.10 -1.70
C GLU A 42 -4.72 -6.68 -3.17
N LEU A 43 -3.64 -6.19 -3.80
CA LEU A 43 -3.63 -5.89 -5.23
C LEU A 43 -3.94 -7.12 -6.09
N ASP A 44 -3.47 -8.31 -5.72
CA ASP A 44 -3.82 -9.55 -6.41
C ASP A 44 -5.30 -9.93 -6.25
N ALA A 45 -5.87 -9.67 -5.07
CA ALA A 45 -7.30 -9.88 -4.83
C ALA A 45 -8.12 -8.90 -5.68
N ASP A 46 -7.67 -7.65 -5.77
CA ASP A 46 -8.32 -6.59 -6.50
C ASP A 46 -8.27 -6.79 -8.03
N LEU A 47 -7.12 -7.26 -8.52
CA LEU A 47 -6.97 -7.76 -9.89
C LEU A 47 -7.94 -8.91 -10.17
N THR A 48 -8.07 -9.86 -9.25
CA THR A 48 -8.99 -11.00 -9.41
C THR A 48 -10.43 -10.52 -9.55
N ARG A 49 -10.86 -9.54 -8.74
CA ARG A 49 -12.17 -8.90 -8.85
C ARG A 49 -12.34 -8.19 -10.19
N ALA A 50 -11.38 -7.36 -10.59
CA ALA A 50 -11.42 -6.61 -11.85
C ALA A 50 -11.46 -7.54 -13.08
N TYR A 51 -10.62 -8.58 -13.09
CA TYR A 51 -10.59 -9.56 -14.16
C TYR A 51 -11.92 -10.32 -14.26
N ARG A 52 -12.53 -10.70 -13.13
CA ARG A 52 -13.86 -11.32 -13.11
C ARG A 52 -14.95 -10.40 -13.69
N ALA A 53 -14.82 -9.08 -13.58
CA ALA A 53 -15.78 -8.13 -14.13
C ALA A 53 -15.52 -7.77 -15.61
N SER A 54 -14.34 -8.12 -16.15
CA SER A 54 -13.95 -7.85 -17.54
C SER A 54 -14.48 -8.88 -18.55
N ASP A 55 -14.07 -8.76 -19.81
CA ASP A 55 -14.27 -9.75 -20.88
C ASP A 55 -13.51 -11.08 -20.65
N ARG A 56 -12.60 -11.10 -19.67
CA ARG A 56 -11.78 -12.26 -19.27
C ARG A 56 -10.91 -12.80 -20.41
N ASP A 57 -10.27 -11.91 -21.19
CA ASP A 57 -9.25 -12.32 -22.15
C ASP A 57 -8.07 -13.02 -21.46
N ARG A 58 -8.08 -14.36 -21.52
CA ARG A 58 -7.07 -15.24 -20.93
C ARG A 58 -5.70 -15.08 -21.59
N ALA A 59 -5.65 -14.79 -22.88
CA ALA A 59 -4.39 -14.63 -23.59
C ALA A 59 -3.70 -13.33 -23.16
N ALA A 60 -4.45 -12.23 -23.04
CA ALA A 60 -3.95 -10.99 -22.46
C ALA A 60 -3.51 -11.17 -21.01
N GLN A 61 -4.31 -11.85 -20.19
CA GLN A 61 -3.99 -12.10 -18.79
C GLN A 61 -2.70 -12.93 -18.63
N SER A 62 -2.52 -13.97 -19.45
CA SER A 62 -1.31 -14.80 -19.46
C SER A 62 -0.06 -14.01 -19.87
N ARG A 63 -0.18 -13.13 -20.88
CA ARG A 63 0.92 -12.22 -21.26
C ARG A 63 1.29 -11.28 -20.12
N TRP A 64 0.27 -10.71 -19.46
CA TRP A 64 0.48 -9.82 -18.31
C TRP A 64 1.19 -10.55 -17.15
N LEU A 65 0.76 -11.76 -16.79
CA LEU A 65 1.39 -12.56 -15.72
C LEU A 65 2.89 -12.78 -15.96
N ARG A 66 3.30 -13.12 -17.20
CA ARG A 66 4.71 -13.24 -17.55
C ARG A 66 5.47 -11.93 -17.34
N ALA A 67 4.87 -10.83 -17.75
CA ALA A 67 5.50 -9.53 -17.68
C ALA A 67 5.49 -8.95 -16.25
N ARG A 68 4.59 -9.37 -15.37
CA ARG A 68 4.65 -9.16 -13.91
C ARG A 68 5.78 -9.96 -13.29
N ASN A 69 5.90 -11.26 -13.63
CA ASN A 69 6.92 -12.15 -13.07
C ASN A 69 8.36 -11.73 -13.45
N ALA A 70 8.52 -10.91 -14.49
CA ALA A 70 9.81 -10.31 -14.84
C ALA A 70 10.32 -9.31 -13.78
N CYS A 71 9.46 -8.79 -12.89
CA CYS A 71 9.86 -7.90 -11.80
C CYS A 71 10.71 -8.58 -10.71
N GLY A 72 10.76 -9.92 -10.66
CA GLY A 72 11.44 -10.63 -9.59
C GLY A 72 10.86 -10.24 -8.23
N THR A 73 11.68 -9.78 -7.29
CA THR A 73 11.27 -9.39 -5.93
C THR A 73 11.07 -7.88 -5.77
N ALA A 74 11.11 -7.10 -6.85
CA ALA A 74 11.00 -5.64 -6.78
C ALA A 74 9.55 -5.20 -6.55
N ILE A 75 9.17 -4.91 -5.30
CA ILE A 75 7.79 -4.58 -4.90
C ILE A 75 7.20 -3.44 -5.73
N GLY A 76 7.91 -2.31 -5.89
CA GLY A 76 7.40 -1.18 -6.68
C GLY A 76 7.13 -1.53 -8.15
N CYS A 77 7.98 -2.38 -8.76
CA CYS A 77 7.71 -2.91 -10.11
C CYS A 77 6.44 -3.74 -10.10
N ILE A 78 6.29 -4.66 -9.15
CA ILE A 78 5.11 -5.54 -9.06
C ILE A 78 3.83 -4.71 -8.89
N GLU A 79 3.83 -3.74 -7.98
CA GLU A 79 2.70 -2.82 -7.78
C GLU A 79 2.33 -2.09 -9.06
N GLU A 80 3.30 -1.49 -9.76
CA GLU A 80 3.05 -0.79 -11.02
C GLU A 80 2.36 -1.72 -12.05
N ARG A 81 2.81 -2.97 -12.16
CA ARG A 81 2.17 -3.96 -13.06
C ARG A 81 0.73 -4.26 -12.64
N TYR A 82 0.44 -4.33 -11.35
CA TYR A 82 -0.93 -4.50 -10.84
C TYR A 82 -1.79 -3.27 -11.14
N ALA A 83 -1.32 -2.07 -10.78
CA ALA A 83 -2.01 -0.81 -10.99
C ALA A 83 -2.42 -0.60 -12.45
N GLU A 84 -1.45 -0.73 -13.38
CA GLU A 84 -1.69 -0.60 -14.81
C GLU A 84 -2.76 -1.57 -15.30
N ARG A 85 -2.70 -2.83 -14.84
CA ARG A 85 -3.62 -3.87 -15.30
C ARG A 85 -5.00 -3.73 -14.71
N ILE A 86 -5.11 -3.40 -13.43
CA ILE A 86 -6.38 -3.13 -12.76
C ILE A 86 -7.06 -1.93 -13.44
N ALA A 87 -6.34 -0.85 -13.70
CA ALA A 87 -6.86 0.31 -14.42
C ALA A 87 -7.36 -0.09 -15.82
N ALA A 88 -6.55 -0.82 -16.58
CA ALA A 88 -6.94 -1.29 -17.92
C ALA A 88 -8.20 -2.19 -17.89
N LEU A 89 -8.30 -3.12 -16.93
CA LEU A 89 -9.46 -4.00 -16.78
C LEU A 89 -10.73 -3.24 -16.35
N ARG A 90 -10.57 -2.13 -15.61
CA ARG A 90 -11.67 -1.24 -15.18
C ARG A 90 -12.02 -0.18 -16.24
N GLY A 91 -11.30 -0.11 -17.36
CA GLY A 91 -11.47 0.95 -18.36
C GLY A 91 -11.05 2.34 -17.87
N ALA A 92 -10.23 2.40 -16.81
CA ALA A 92 -9.70 3.64 -16.23
C ALA A 92 -8.28 3.91 -16.76
N ARG A 93 -7.87 5.18 -16.74
CA ARG A 93 -6.46 5.56 -16.93
C ARG A 93 -5.74 5.43 -15.59
N PRO A 94 -4.54 4.82 -15.51
CA PRO A 94 -3.75 4.85 -14.29
C PRO A 94 -3.52 6.30 -13.86
N VAL A 95 -3.80 6.61 -12.60
CA VAL A 95 -3.59 7.94 -12.04
C VAL A 95 -2.08 8.09 -11.86
N ARG A 96 -1.41 8.68 -12.86
CA ARG A 96 0.01 9.00 -12.70
C ARG A 96 0.10 10.21 -11.76
N SER A 97 0.73 9.97 -10.60
CA SER A 97 1.65 10.78 -9.77
C SER A 97 1.98 12.25 -10.13
N ASP A 98 1.14 13.02 -10.80
CA ASP A 98 1.38 14.45 -11.06
C ASP A 98 1.33 15.30 -9.76
N LEU A 99 0.97 14.69 -8.62
CA LEU A 99 0.87 15.32 -7.31
C LEU A 99 2.21 15.44 -6.55
N ARG A 100 3.33 14.92 -7.08
CA ARG A 100 4.60 14.83 -6.32
C ARG A 100 5.81 15.37 -7.11
N PRO A 101 5.97 16.71 -7.21
CA PRO A 101 7.07 17.33 -7.96
C PRO A 101 8.47 16.96 -7.42
N TRP A 102 8.57 16.51 -6.17
CA TRP A 102 9.85 16.16 -5.54
C TRP A 102 10.39 14.81 -6.00
N CYS A 103 9.57 13.93 -6.60
CA CYS A 103 10.02 12.64 -7.13
C CYS A 103 11.00 12.77 -8.31
N ASP A 104 11.07 13.93 -8.95
CA ASP A 104 12.06 14.24 -10.00
C ASP A 104 13.41 14.70 -9.42
N GLY A 105 13.54 14.75 -8.09
CA GLY A 105 14.75 15.18 -7.40
C GLY A 105 15.96 14.29 -7.70
N ALA A 106 17.10 14.91 -7.98
CA ALA A 106 18.33 14.19 -8.34
C ALA A 106 18.98 13.39 -7.19
N ARG A 107 18.50 13.52 -5.94
CA ARG A 107 19.11 12.93 -4.74
C ARG A 107 18.08 12.39 -3.75
N LEU A 108 17.23 11.49 -4.24
CA LEU A 108 16.31 10.76 -3.38
C LEU A 108 17.04 9.74 -2.51
N ASN A 109 16.73 9.72 -1.22
CA ASN A 109 17.15 8.64 -0.33
C ASN A 109 16.41 7.31 -0.68
N PRO A 110 16.82 6.15 -0.13
CA PRO A 110 16.16 4.88 -0.45
C PRO A 110 14.65 4.86 -0.16
N THR A 111 14.21 5.45 0.95
CA THR A 111 12.79 5.57 1.31
C THR A 111 12.01 6.42 0.33
N GLU A 112 12.57 7.56 -0.07
CA GLU A 112 12.00 8.46 -1.06
C GLU A 112 11.88 7.80 -2.43
N GLN A 113 12.90 7.04 -2.86
CA GLN A 113 12.82 6.23 -4.09
C GLN A 113 11.71 5.17 -4.00
N THR A 114 11.56 4.51 -2.85
CA THR A 114 10.48 3.55 -2.62
C THR A 114 9.11 4.23 -2.69
N ILE A 115 8.91 5.35 -1.99
CA ILE A 115 7.65 6.13 -2.03
C ILE A 115 7.31 6.54 -3.47
N CYS A 116 8.28 7.00 -4.25
CA CYS A 116 8.03 7.42 -5.63
C CYS A 116 7.64 6.26 -6.57
N ARG A 117 8.10 5.03 -6.29
CA ARG A 117 7.84 3.82 -7.10
C ARG A 117 6.68 2.96 -6.59
N THR A 118 6.12 3.27 -5.43
CA THR A 118 5.06 2.49 -4.77
C THR A 118 3.81 3.35 -4.70
N GLU A 119 2.77 2.98 -5.44
CA GLU A 119 1.55 3.80 -5.60
C GLU A 119 0.83 3.97 -4.26
N THR A 120 0.73 2.92 -3.46
CA THR A 120 0.07 3.01 -2.14
C THR A 120 0.80 3.99 -1.22
N LEU A 121 2.12 3.98 -1.22
CA LEU A 121 2.93 4.94 -0.44
C LEU A 121 2.86 6.35 -1.01
N ALA A 122 2.67 6.47 -2.33
CA ALA A 122 2.38 7.74 -2.98
C ALA A 122 1.12 8.39 -2.46
N ASP A 123 0.05 7.60 -2.37
CA ASP A 123 -1.25 8.08 -1.92
C ASP A 123 -1.20 8.48 -0.45
N LEU A 124 -0.45 7.73 0.37
CA LEU A 124 -0.19 8.10 1.76
C LEU A 124 0.62 9.40 1.89
N ASP A 125 1.63 9.61 1.04
CA ASP A 125 2.38 10.87 0.98
C ASP A 125 1.47 12.05 0.60
N ALA A 126 0.63 11.89 -0.42
CA ALA A 126 -0.34 12.89 -0.83
C ALA A 126 -1.37 13.20 0.26
N ALA A 127 -1.89 12.16 0.95
CA ALA A 127 -2.81 12.31 2.06
C ALA A 127 -2.16 13.04 3.25
N LEU A 128 -0.91 12.71 3.56
CA LEU A 128 -0.14 13.43 4.58
C LEU A 128 0.06 14.89 4.18
N GLN A 129 0.43 15.17 2.93
CA GLN A 129 0.61 16.55 2.44
C GLN A 129 -0.66 17.39 2.60
N ALA A 130 -1.83 16.83 2.30
CA ALA A 130 -3.11 17.52 2.45
C ALA A 130 -3.42 17.86 3.92
N ILE A 131 -3.26 16.90 4.84
CA ILE A 131 -3.51 17.10 6.28
C ILE A 131 -2.44 18.00 6.90
N TYR A 132 -1.18 17.83 6.48
CA TYR A 132 -0.06 18.66 6.93
C TYR A 132 -0.27 20.11 6.52
N GLY A 133 -0.65 20.41 5.27
CA GLY A 133 -0.96 21.78 4.85
C GLY A 133 -2.08 22.43 5.69
N ALA A 134 -3.10 21.66 6.06
CA ALA A 134 -4.16 22.12 6.97
C ALA A 134 -3.66 22.36 8.40
N ALA A 135 -2.75 21.52 8.91
CA ALA A 135 -2.15 21.63 10.26
C ALA A 135 -1.06 22.70 10.35
N GLN A 136 -0.23 22.86 9.32
CA GLN A 136 0.88 23.80 9.24
C GLN A 136 0.40 25.27 9.28
N ALA A 137 -0.84 25.53 8.87
CA ALA A 137 -1.50 26.81 9.09
C ALA A 137 -1.63 27.22 10.58
N ARG A 138 -1.20 26.36 11.54
CA ARG A 138 -1.37 26.54 12.99
C ARG A 138 -0.14 26.18 13.87
N ASP A 139 1.07 26.00 13.30
CA ASP A 139 2.40 25.61 13.88
C ASP A 139 2.84 24.11 13.77
N ALA A 140 4.00 23.87 13.11
CA ALA A 140 5.23 23.18 13.62
C ALA A 140 6.04 22.37 12.57
N ASP A 141 6.98 23.01 11.86
CA ASP A 141 7.92 22.34 10.92
C ASP A 141 8.94 21.41 11.61
N GLY A 142 9.34 21.71 12.85
CA GLY A 142 10.38 20.95 13.56
C GLY A 142 10.00 19.51 13.92
N ALA A 143 8.73 19.27 14.26
CA ALA A 143 8.23 17.92 14.54
C ALA A 143 8.12 17.09 13.27
N GLN A 144 7.71 17.73 12.16
CA GLN A 144 7.64 17.07 10.85
C GLN A 144 9.03 16.65 10.36
N LEU A 145 10.05 17.50 10.49
CA LEU A 145 11.42 17.18 10.11
C LEU A 145 12.01 16.02 10.92
N ARG A 146 11.69 15.93 12.22
CA ARG A 146 12.11 14.80 13.06
C ARG A 146 11.44 13.51 12.62
N TRP A 147 10.13 13.55 12.35
CA TRP A 147 9.40 12.39 11.87
C TRP A 147 9.93 11.90 10.51
N LEU A 148 10.17 12.82 9.56
CA LEU A 148 10.71 12.48 8.24
C LEU A 148 12.01 11.67 8.36
N ARG A 149 12.94 12.11 9.22
CA ARG A 149 14.25 11.47 9.37
C ARG A 149 14.24 10.24 10.29
N GLY A 150 13.56 10.34 11.42
CA GLY A 150 13.66 9.37 12.51
C GLY A 150 12.66 8.23 12.43
N ASP A 151 11.52 8.47 11.78
CA ASP A 151 10.45 7.48 11.67
C ASP A 151 10.33 6.99 10.21
N ARG A 152 10.12 7.91 9.26
CA ARG A 152 9.92 7.54 7.85
C ARG A 152 11.20 7.02 7.20
N ASP A 153 12.26 7.82 7.14
CA ASP A 153 13.49 7.47 6.43
C ASP A 153 14.26 6.33 7.12
N ALA A 154 14.03 6.11 8.41
CA ALA A 154 14.59 4.99 9.16
C ALA A 154 14.10 3.62 8.65
N CYS A 155 12.95 3.57 7.95
CA CYS A 155 12.42 2.35 7.36
C CYS A 155 13.20 1.86 6.13
N GLY A 156 14.06 2.70 5.53
CA GLY A 156 14.80 2.32 4.32
C GLY A 156 13.84 1.98 3.18
N THR A 157 13.86 0.75 2.67
CA THR A 157 13.01 0.30 1.56
C THR A 157 11.83 -0.58 1.97
N ASP A 158 11.59 -0.75 3.27
CA ASP A 158 10.49 -1.57 3.79
C ASP A 158 9.15 -0.84 3.60
N THR A 159 8.36 -1.29 2.61
CA THR A 159 7.06 -0.71 2.25
C THR A 159 6.06 -0.75 3.40
N PHE A 160 6.09 -1.79 4.22
CA PHE A 160 5.20 -1.95 5.37
C PHE A 160 5.54 -0.96 6.49
N CYS A 161 6.83 -0.86 6.83
CA CYS A 161 7.32 0.10 7.80
C CYS A 161 6.99 1.54 7.38
N ILE A 162 7.26 1.90 6.11
CA ILE A 162 6.98 3.24 5.60
C ILE A 162 5.47 3.54 5.67
N GLY A 163 4.63 2.58 5.26
CA GLY A 163 3.18 2.73 5.31
C GLY A 163 2.64 2.95 6.72
N ASP A 164 3.12 2.17 7.70
CA ASP A 164 2.75 2.34 9.12
C ASP A 164 3.22 3.71 9.67
N ALA A 165 4.44 4.16 9.31
CA ALA A 165 4.95 5.47 9.71
C ALA A 165 4.05 6.61 9.18
N TYR A 166 3.61 6.53 7.91
CA TYR A 166 2.67 7.49 7.33
C TYR A 166 1.31 7.49 8.05
N LEU A 167 0.71 6.30 8.22
CA LEU A 167 -0.61 6.17 8.85
C LEU A 167 -0.60 6.74 10.28
N ARG A 168 0.43 6.43 11.07
CA ARG A 168 0.57 6.98 12.43
C ARG A 168 0.67 8.51 12.42
N ARG A 169 1.42 9.09 11.49
CA ARG A 169 1.59 10.54 11.39
C ARG A 169 0.31 11.24 10.95
N ILE A 170 -0.36 10.70 9.93
CA ILE A 170 -1.66 11.18 9.45
C ILE A 170 -2.69 11.18 10.59
N MET A 171 -2.78 10.07 11.34
CA MET A 171 -3.70 9.98 12.48
C MET A 171 -3.37 10.97 13.60
N ALA A 172 -2.07 11.19 13.88
CA ALA A 172 -1.63 12.15 14.89
C ALA A 172 -2.01 13.58 14.52
N LEU A 173 -1.72 14.01 13.28
CA LEU A 173 -2.06 15.34 12.79
C LEU A 173 -3.59 15.53 12.69
N GLY A 174 -4.31 14.52 12.19
CA GLY A 174 -5.77 14.56 12.15
C GLY A 174 -6.43 14.60 13.53
N ARG A 175 -5.78 14.06 14.58
CA ARG A 175 -6.23 14.23 15.96
C ARG A 175 -6.00 15.65 16.46
N GLN A 176 -4.81 16.20 16.21
CA GLN A 176 -4.47 17.57 16.61
C GLN A 176 -5.44 18.58 15.99
N LEU A 177 -5.68 18.51 14.68
CA LEU A 177 -6.64 19.37 13.98
C LEU A 177 -8.05 19.33 14.58
N ARG A 178 -8.51 18.16 15.05
CA ARG A 178 -9.82 18.02 15.70
C ARG A 178 -9.88 18.63 17.09
N LEU A 179 -8.78 18.57 17.84
CA LEU A 179 -8.70 19.15 19.19
C LEU A 179 -8.59 20.67 19.12
N ASP A 180 -7.80 21.19 18.18
CA ASP A 180 -7.57 22.63 18.00
C ASP A 180 -8.72 23.35 17.27
N GLY A 181 -9.71 22.59 16.77
CA GLY A 181 -10.92 23.09 16.10
C GLY A 181 -12.14 23.24 17.03
N ASN A 182 -12.03 22.85 18.30
CA ASN A 182 -13.06 23.01 19.34
C ASN A 182 -12.75 24.18 20.27
#